data_AF-A0A4R2JW53-F1
#
_entry.id   AF-A0A4R2JW53-F1
#
_cell.length_a   1.000
_cell.length_b   1.000
_cell.length_c   1.000
_cell.angle_alpha   90.00
_cell.angle_beta   90.00
_cell.angle_gamma   90.00
#
_symmetry.space_group_name_H-M   'P 1'
#
loop_
_entity.id
_entity.type
_entity.pdbx_description
1 polymer ?
#
loop_
_entity_poly.entity_id
_entity_poly.type
_entity_poly.pdbx_seq_one_letter_code
_entity_poly.pdbx_strand_id
1 'polypeptide(L)'
;MKTRILLGFVGVVTALWGAWLVLDVPRPVEVGAWFVAGPIVHDLVLAPVVAVLGWAFRGPAKVGAVISGVLILISVPLVWQESPINPGLHDRDYVGGLAITVGVVWVLVAATAIARKAARARPASGRS
;
A
#
# COMPACT_ATOMS: atom_id res chain seq x y z
N MET A 1 -5.33 -33.83 -0.46
CA MET A 1 -4.24 -33.89 -1.46
C MET A 1 -4.71 -33.50 -2.85
N LYS A 2 -5.77 -34.10 -3.41
CA LYS A 2 -6.31 -33.79 -4.76
C LYS A 2 -6.57 -32.28 -5.00
N THR A 3 -7.19 -31.58 -4.05
CA THR A 3 -7.46 -30.13 -4.17
C THR A 3 -6.19 -29.29 -4.30
N ARG A 4 -5.12 -29.62 -3.55
CA ARG A 4 -3.85 -28.89 -3.62
C ARG A 4 -3.16 -29.08 -4.96
N ILE A 5 -3.21 -30.30 -5.49
CA ILE A 5 -2.66 -30.63 -6.81
C ILE A 5 -3.46 -29.91 -7.90
N LEU A 6 -4.78 -29.91 -7.81
CA LEU A 6 -5.65 -29.21 -8.75
C LEU A 6 -5.37 -27.69 -8.75
N LEU A 7 -5.28 -27.07 -7.57
CA LEU A 7 -4.93 -25.65 -7.44
C LEU A 7 -3.54 -25.36 -8.02
N GLY A 8 -2.55 -26.20 -7.73
CA GLY A 8 -1.22 -26.07 -8.31
C GLY A 8 -1.23 -26.18 -9.84
N PHE A 9 -1.95 -27.16 -10.38
CA PHE A 9 -2.10 -27.35 -11.82
C PHE A 9 -2.77 -26.15 -12.49
N VAL A 10 -3.89 -25.67 -11.94
CA VAL A 10 -4.59 -24.47 -12.44
C VAL A 10 -3.63 -23.28 -12.42
N GLY A 11 -2.92 -23.07 -11.32
CA GLY A 11 -1.94 -21.97 -11.22
C GLY A 11 -0.84 -22.04 -12.28
N VAL A 12 -0.27 -23.23 -12.52
CA VAL A 12 0.75 -23.43 -13.56
C VAL A 12 0.18 -23.18 -14.95
N VAL A 13 -1.00 -23.72 -15.27
CA VAL A 13 -1.65 -23.49 -16.58
C VAL A 13 -1.92 -22.01 -16.80
N THR A 14 -2.45 -21.31 -15.79
CA THR A 14 -2.69 -19.86 -15.88
C THR A 14 -1.39 -19.07 -16.03
N ALA A 15 -0.31 -19.44 -15.34
CA ALA A 15 0.98 -18.79 -15.47
C ALA A 15 1.59 -18.98 -16.87
N LEU A 16 1.53 -20.20 -17.41
CA LEU A 16 2.01 -20.49 -18.78
C LEU A 16 1.18 -19.75 -19.82
N TRP A 17 -0.14 -19.70 -19.64
CA TRP A 17 -1.04 -18.95 -20.52
C TRP A 17 -0.72 -17.45 -20.50
N GLY A 18 -0.53 -16.87 -19.31
CA GLY A 18 -0.10 -15.48 -19.17
C GLY A 18 1.25 -15.21 -19.82
N ALA A 19 2.23 -16.09 -19.61
CA ALA A 19 3.56 -15.97 -20.22
C ALA A 19 3.49 -16.02 -21.75
N TRP A 20 2.62 -16.87 -22.31
CA TRP A 20 2.36 -16.93 -23.75
C TRP A 20 1.81 -15.60 -24.28
N LEU A 21 0.80 -15.04 -23.62
CA LEU A 21 0.20 -13.76 -24.01
C LEU A 21 1.19 -12.58 -23.97
N VAL A 22 2.18 -12.61 -23.06
CA VAL A 22 3.20 -11.55 -22.98
C VAL A 22 4.05 -11.48 -24.25
N LEU A 23 4.24 -12.59 -24.96
CA LEU A 23 5.04 -12.64 -26.19
C LEU A 23 4.47 -11.77 -27.31
N ASP A 24 3.16 -11.53 -27.30
CA ASP A 24 2.46 -10.72 -28.31
C ASP A 24 2.39 -9.23 -27.94
N VAL A 25 2.87 -8.84 -26.75
CA VAL A 25 2.88 -7.43 -26.31
C VAL A 25 4.05 -6.70 -26.97
N PRO A 26 3.92 -5.42 -27.38
CA PRO A 26 5.01 -4.67 -28.04
C PRO A 26 6.32 -4.58 -27.25
N ARG A 27 6.28 -4.84 -25.94
CA ARG A 27 7.33 -4.57 -24.96
C ARG A 27 7.45 -5.71 -23.93
N PRO A 28 7.72 -6.95 -24.37
CA PRO A 28 7.62 -8.14 -23.52
C PRO A 28 8.69 -8.17 -22.44
N VAL A 29 9.88 -7.63 -22.72
CA VAL A 29 11.00 -7.55 -21.77
C VAL A 29 10.68 -6.59 -20.64
N GLU A 30 10.13 -5.40 -20.92
CA GLU A 30 9.76 -4.46 -19.85
C GLU A 30 8.61 -5.02 -18.99
N VAL A 31 7.67 -5.75 -19.60
CA VAL A 31 6.61 -6.45 -18.85
C VAL A 31 7.21 -7.51 -17.93
N GLY A 32 8.11 -8.34 -18.45
CA GLY A 32 8.82 -9.35 -17.64
C GLY A 32 9.66 -8.72 -16.53
N ALA A 33 10.37 -7.64 -16.83
CA ALA A 33 11.14 -6.88 -15.85
C ALA A 33 10.23 -6.30 -14.76
N TRP A 34 9.05 -5.77 -15.10
CA TRP A 34 8.08 -5.27 -14.13
C TRP A 34 7.54 -6.39 -13.22
N PHE A 35 7.26 -7.57 -13.80
CA PHE A 35 6.82 -8.76 -13.07
C PHE A 35 7.84 -9.26 -12.04
N VAL A 36 9.13 -9.05 -12.29
CA VAL A 36 10.21 -9.47 -11.38
C VAL A 36 10.57 -8.32 -10.42
N ALA A 37 10.74 -7.11 -10.95
CA ALA A 37 11.13 -5.94 -10.17
C ALA A 37 10.07 -5.56 -9.13
N GLY A 38 8.78 -5.66 -9.46
CA GLY A 38 7.69 -5.35 -8.54
C GLY A 38 7.76 -6.14 -7.22
N PRO A 39 7.74 -7.48 -7.26
CA PRO A 39 7.91 -8.33 -6.07
C PRO A 39 9.23 -8.09 -5.35
N ILE A 40 10.35 -7.95 -6.08
CA ILE A 40 11.66 -7.69 -5.45
C ILE A 40 11.65 -6.37 -4.67
N VAL A 41 11.17 -5.29 -5.28
CA VAL A 41 11.06 -3.98 -4.62
C VAL A 41 10.10 -4.07 -3.43
N HIS A 42 8.97 -4.75 -3.59
CA HIS A 42 8.02 -4.97 -2.51
C HIS A 42 8.67 -5.68 -1.31
N ASP A 43 9.37 -6.79 -1.55
CA ASP A 43 9.91 -7.63 -0.48
C ASP A 43 11.18 -7.05 0.16
N LEU A 44 12.00 -6.33 -0.61
CA LEU A 44 13.24 -5.73 -0.12
C LEU A 44 13.07 -4.31 0.41
N VAL A 45 12.03 -3.58 0.00
CA VAL A 45 11.81 -2.19 0.43
C VAL A 45 10.56 -2.07 1.27
N LEU A 46 9.41 -2.49 0.75
CA LEU A 46 8.14 -2.26 1.44
C LEU A 46 8.05 -3.08 2.72
N ALA A 47 8.40 -4.37 2.69
CA ALA A 47 8.34 -5.21 3.88
C ALA A 47 9.28 -4.72 5.01
N PRO A 48 10.56 -4.36 4.76
CA PRO A 48 11.42 -3.75 5.79
C PRO A 48 10.92 -2.40 6.29
N VAL A 49 10.44 -1.52 5.41
CA VAL A 49 9.89 -0.22 5.81
C VAL A 49 8.67 -0.43 6.73
N VAL A 50 7.75 -1.31 6.35
CA VAL A 50 6.57 -1.64 7.16
C VAL A 50 6.98 -2.27 8.50
N ALA A 51 8.00 -3.12 8.51
CA ALA A 51 8.54 -3.71 9.74
C ALA A 51 9.12 -2.63 10.68
N VAL A 52 9.95 -1.73 10.15
CA VAL A 52 10.55 -0.61 10.92
C VAL A 52 9.47 0.33 11.45
N LEU A 53 8.50 0.72 10.62
CA LEU A 53 7.37 1.55 11.04
C LEU A 53 6.52 0.84 12.10
N GLY A 54 6.30 -0.47 11.93
CA GLY A 54 5.58 -1.30 12.88
C GLY A 54 6.29 -1.46 14.23
N TRP A 55 7.61 -1.28 14.26
CA TRP A 55 8.43 -1.26 15.47
C TRP A 55 8.51 0.13 16.11
N ALA A 56 8.66 1.19 15.31
CA ALA A 56 8.78 2.57 15.76
C ALA A 56 7.47 3.14 16.33
N PHE A 57 6.32 2.73 15.78
CA PHE A 57 5.02 3.25 16.16
C PHE A 57 4.16 2.23 16.93
N ARG A 58 3.39 2.71 17.90
CA ARG A 58 2.44 1.89 18.69
C ARG A 58 1.04 2.49 18.70
N GLY A 59 0.04 1.63 18.90
CA GLY A 59 -1.36 2.07 19.00
C GLY A 59 -1.85 2.76 17.73
N PRO A 60 -2.67 3.82 17.83
CA PRO A 60 -3.22 4.53 16.67
C PRO A 60 -2.16 5.05 15.68
N ALA A 61 -0.98 5.44 16.18
CA ALA A 61 0.10 5.96 15.33
C ALA A 61 0.64 4.92 14.34
N LYS A 62 0.60 3.63 14.70
CA LYS A 62 0.99 2.54 13.80
C LYS A 62 0.05 2.48 12.59
N VAL A 63 -1.26 2.60 12.83
CA VAL A 63 -2.27 2.59 11.75
C VAL A 63 -2.08 3.80 10.84
N GLY A 64 -1.88 4.99 11.43
CA GLY A 64 -1.58 6.21 10.68
C GLY A 64 -0.37 6.07 9.77
N ALA A 65 0.75 5.61 10.32
CA ALA A 65 1.99 5.41 9.56
C ALA A 65 1.82 4.42 8.39
N VAL A 66 1.12 3.30 8.60
CA VAL A 66 0.84 2.32 7.54
C VAL A 66 -0.02 2.92 6.43
N ILE A 67 -1.11 3.60 6.79
CA ILE A 67 -1.99 4.25 5.80
C ILE A 67 -1.21 5.31 5.01
N SER A 68 -0.46 6.18 5.69
CA SER A 68 0.37 7.20 5.03
C SER A 68 1.41 6.57 4.10
N GLY A 69 2.09 5.50 4.53
CA GLY A 69 3.06 4.79 3.70
C GLY A 69 2.45 4.22 2.43
N VAL A 70 1.27 3.59 2.53
CA VAL A 70 0.54 3.08 1.36
C VAL A 70 0.12 4.21 0.43
N LEU A 71 -0.44 5.30 0.96
CA LEU A 71 -0.85 6.46 0.16
C LEU A 71 0.32 7.10 -0.59
N ILE A 72 1.49 7.19 0.05
CA ILE A 72 2.72 7.69 -0.59
C ILE A 72 3.18 6.72 -1.67
N LEU A 73 3.16 5.40 -1.41
CA LEU A 73 3.61 4.42 -2.38
C LEU A 73 2.75 4.42 -3.64
N ILE A 74 1.43 4.43 -3.49
CA ILE A 74 0.50 4.42 -4.64
C ILE A 74 0.47 5.76 -5.38
N SER A 75 0.94 6.85 -4.77
CA SER A 75 1.00 8.16 -5.44
C SER A 75 2.27 8.35 -6.27
N VAL A 76 3.32 7.53 -6.07
CA VAL A 76 4.57 7.62 -6.85
C VAL A 76 4.30 7.62 -8.36
N PRO A 77 3.50 6.70 -8.94
CA PRO A 77 3.24 6.69 -10.39
C PRO A 77 2.42 7.88 -10.87
N LEU A 78 1.66 8.54 -9.98
CA LEU A 78 0.83 9.70 -10.32
C LEU A 78 1.66 10.99 -10.36
N VAL A 79 2.64 11.10 -9.47
CA VAL A 79 3.56 12.24 -9.42
C VAL A 79 4.66 12.09 -10.48
N TRP A 80 5.17 10.87 -10.67
CA TRP A 80 6.17 10.53 -11.68
C TRP A 80 5.54 9.74 -12.81
N GLN A 81 4.84 10.45 -13.71
CA GLN A 81 4.29 9.87 -14.93
C GLN A 81 5.02 10.41 -16.17
N GLU A 82 5.54 9.49 -16.99
CA GLU A 82 6.16 9.79 -18.30
C GLU A 82 5.21 9.45 -19.47
N SER A 83 3.92 9.27 -19.15
CA SER A 83 2.90 8.90 -20.14
C SER A 83 2.47 10.11 -21.00
N PRO A 84 1.90 9.87 -22.20
CA PRO A 84 1.28 10.93 -22.99
C PRO A 84 0.26 11.73 -22.18
N ILE A 85 0.23 13.04 -22.40
CA ILE A 85 -0.65 13.96 -21.66
C ILE A 85 -2.11 13.53 -21.85
N ASN A 86 -2.72 13.11 -20.75
CA ASN A 86 -4.14 12.82 -20.65
C ASN A 86 -4.85 13.96 -19.91
N PRO A 87 -5.68 14.78 -20.60
CA PRO A 87 -6.41 15.89 -20.01
C PRO A 87 -7.24 15.46 -18.79
N GLY A 88 -7.19 16.25 -17.72
CA GLY A 88 -7.88 15.97 -16.46
C GLY A 88 -7.25 14.88 -15.58
N LEU A 89 -6.36 14.04 -16.11
CA LEU A 89 -5.49 13.21 -15.28
C LEU A 89 -4.27 14.04 -14.87
N HIS A 90 -3.56 14.63 -15.84
CA HIS A 90 -2.32 15.35 -15.58
C HIS A 90 -2.50 16.73 -14.93
N ASP A 91 -3.70 17.31 -15.01
CA ASP A 91 -3.99 18.65 -14.50
C ASP A 91 -4.27 18.69 -12.98
N ARG A 92 -4.26 17.53 -12.30
CA ARG A 92 -4.57 17.44 -10.87
C ARG A 92 -3.36 17.73 -10.01
N ASP A 93 -3.58 18.48 -8.93
CA ASP A 93 -2.59 18.63 -7.87
C ASP A 93 -2.54 17.36 -6.99
N TYR A 94 -1.82 16.35 -7.48
CA TYR A 94 -1.61 15.09 -6.78
C TYR A 94 -0.86 15.26 -5.46
N VAL A 95 0.07 16.23 -5.41
CA VAL A 95 0.88 16.50 -4.21
C VAL A 95 0.01 17.13 -3.14
N GLY A 96 -0.80 18.13 -3.49
CA GLY A 96 -1.77 18.76 -2.59
C GLY A 96 -2.82 17.77 -2.10
N GLY A 97 -3.39 16.96 -2.99
CA GLY A 97 -4.35 15.91 -2.63
C GLY A 97 -3.78 14.86 -1.67
N LEU A 98 -2.55 14.42 -1.91
CA LEU A 98 -1.82 13.51 -1.02
C LEU A 98 -1.56 14.15 0.35
N ALA A 99 -1.05 15.38 0.37
CA ALA A 99 -0.74 16.10 1.61
C ALA A 99 -1.98 16.30 2.48
N ILE A 100 -3.11 16.70 1.88
CA ILE A 100 -4.39 16.84 2.57
C ILE A 100 -4.84 15.50 3.16
N THR A 101 -4.79 14.43 2.36
CA THR A 101 -5.24 13.10 2.80
C THR A 101 -4.40 12.59 3.96
N VAL A 102 -3.06 12.70 3.87
CA VAL A 102 -2.14 12.34 4.96
C VAL A 102 -2.40 13.21 6.20
N GLY A 103 -2.64 14.50 6.02
CA GLY A 103 -3.00 15.42 7.12
C GLY A 103 -4.27 14.96 7.86
N VAL A 104 -5.33 14.61 7.12
CA VAL A 104 -6.58 14.08 7.69
C VAL A 104 -6.33 12.79 8.48
N VAL A 105 -5.53 11.87 7.95
CA VAL A 105 -5.16 10.63 8.66
C VAL A 105 -4.51 10.94 10.01
N TRP A 106 -3.56 11.87 10.06
CA TRP A 106 -2.88 12.21 11.31
C TRP A 106 -3.76 12.97 12.30
N VAL A 107 -4.70 13.80 11.83
CA VAL A 107 -5.74 14.41 12.68
C VAL A 107 -6.58 13.33 13.36
N LEU A 108 -7.02 12.31 12.62
CA LEU A 108 -7.81 11.20 13.18
C LEU A 108 -7.01 10.35 14.16
N VAL A 109 -5.73 10.11 13.87
CA VAL A 109 -4.79 9.41 14.77
C VAL A 109 -4.65 10.16 16.08
N ALA A 110 -4.40 11.47 16.03
CA ALA A 110 -4.27 12.32 17.20
C ALA A 110 -5.56 12.34 18.03
N ALA A 111 -6.70 12.56 17.39
CA ALA A 111 -8.01 12.52 18.05
C ALA A 111 -8.26 11.18 18.77
N THR A 112 -7.94 10.06 18.10
CA THR A 112 -8.09 8.71 18.67
C THR A 112 -7.14 8.49 19.85
N ALA A 113 -5.89 8.95 19.76
CA ALA A 113 -4.92 8.82 20.83
C ALA A 113 -5.34 9.62 22.08
N ILE A 114 -5.81 10.85 21.87
CA ILE A 114 -6.35 11.72 22.94
C ILE A 114 -7.57 11.07 23.59
N ALA A 115 -8.54 10.61 22.79
CA ALA A 115 -9.75 9.95 23.30
C ALA A 115 -9.43 8.70 24.14
N ARG A 116 -8.49 7.87 23.68
CA ARG A 116 -8.04 6.67 24.43
C ARG A 116 -7.35 7.04 25.73
N LYS A 117 -6.53 8.10 25.75
CA LYS A 117 -5.88 8.59 26.97
C LYS A 117 -6.93 9.10 27.97
N ALA A 118 -7.90 9.89 27.51
CA ALA A 118 -8.98 10.41 28.33
C ALA A 118 -9.86 9.30 28.93
N ALA A 119 -10.18 8.26 28.14
CA ALA A 119 -10.96 7.12 28.61
C ALA A 119 -10.24 6.31 29.70
N ARG A 120 -8.91 6.18 29.61
CA ARG A 120 -8.08 5.50 30.63
C ARG A 120 -7.89 6.34 31.90
N ALA A 121 -7.95 7.65 31.79
CA ALA A 121 -7.77 8.57 32.90
C ALA A 121 -9.02 8.72 33.78
N ARG A 122 -10.19 8.22 33.34
CA ARG A 122 -11.41 8.17 34.18
C ARG A 122 -11.28 7.03 35.20
N PRO A 123 -11.09 7.32 36.51
CA PRO A 123 -11.15 6.29 37.54
C PRO A 123 -12.58 5.77 37.64
N ALA A 124 -12.75 4.50 38.02
CA ALA A 124 -14.06 3.91 38.31
C ALA A 124 -14.66 4.52 39.60
N SER A 125 -15.06 5.79 39.56
CA SER A 125 -15.72 6.48 40.68
C SER A 125 -17.22 6.15 40.72
N GLY A 126 -17.57 4.89 40.95
CA GLY A 126 -18.99 4.48 40.90
C GLY A 126 -19.35 3.11 41.46
N ARG A 127 -18.64 2.60 42.48
CA ARG A 127 -19.13 1.49 43.31
C ARG A 127 -18.66 1.65 44.76
N SER A 128 -19.48 2.32 45.56
CA SER A 128 -19.64 2.09 47.01
C SER A 128 -20.93 2.77 47.47
#